data_AF-A0A1V6MWB5-F1
#
_entry.id   AF-A0A1V6MWB5-F1
#
_cell.length_a   1.000
_cell.length_b   1.000
_cell.length_c   1.000
_cell.angle_alpha   90.00
_cell.angle_beta   90.00
_cell.angle_gamma   90.00
#
_symmetry.space_group_name_H-M   'P 1'
#
loop_
_entity.id
_entity.type
_entity.pdbx_description
1 polymer ?
#
loop_
_entity_poly.entity_id
_entity_poly.type
_entity_poly.pdbx_seq_one_letter_code
_entity_poly.pdbx_strand_id
1 'polypeptide(L)' 'MEQIIEAKREEKPGPDAPEPEKPGRVLDLMAALEESVSAAKAPRGEDSDVHDSRWRKAPRTGPARSAVL' A
#
# COMPACT_ATOMS: atom_id res chain seq x y z
N MET A 1 5.00 32.20 -2.80
CA MET A 1 5.00 31.50 -4.11
C MET A 1 5.40 32.41 -5.27
N GLU A 2 4.90 33.64 -5.36
CA GLU A 2 5.29 34.60 -6.43
C GLU A 2 6.80 34.78 -6.62
N GLN A 3 7.57 34.96 -5.55
CA GLN A 3 9.02 35.16 -5.61
C GLN A 3 9.78 33.99 -6.28
N ILE A 4 9.32 32.75 -6.10
CA ILE A 4 9.94 31.57 -6.71
C ILE A 4 9.68 31.55 -8.22
N ILE A 5 8.48 31.96 -8.63
CA ILE A 5 8.06 32.00 -10.04
C ILE A 5 8.88 33.07 -10.78
N GLU A 6 9.03 34.26 -10.19
CA GLU A 6 9.84 35.35 -10.76
C GLU A 6 11.31 34.98 -10.87
N ALA A 7 11.91 34.44 -9.81
CA ALA A 7 13.31 34.00 -9.83
C ALA A 7 13.56 32.95 -10.94
N LYS A 8 12.64 31.99 -11.11
CA LYS A 8 12.73 30.99 -12.17
C LYS A 8 12.59 31.60 -13.57
N ARG A 9 11.69 32.56 -13.75
CA ARG A 9 11.44 33.25 -15.02
C ARG A 9 12.63 34.11 -15.46
N GLU A 10 13.32 34.71 -14.50
CA GLU A 10 14.44 35.63 -14.73
C GLU A 10 15.82 34.96 -14.61
N GLU A 11 15.87 33.62 -14.48
CA GLU A 11 17.09 32.84 -14.25
C GLU A 11 17.94 33.37 -13.06
N LYS A 12 17.25 33.90 -12.05
CA LYS A 12 17.86 34.38 -10.81
C LYS A 12 17.87 33.27 -9.74
N PRO A 13 18.79 33.34 -8.76
CA PRO A 13 18.75 32.47 -7.60
C PRO A 13 17.39 32.53 -6.90
N GLY A 14 16.89 31.38 -6.47
CA GLY A 14 15.65 31.31 -5.67
C GLY A 14 15.85 31.86 -4.26
N PRO A 15 14.76 32.12 -3.53
CA PRO A 15 14.86 32.50 -2.12
C PRO A 15 15.49 31.38 -1.30
N ASP A 16 16.17 31.75 -0.20
CA ASP A 16 16.72 30.79 0.74
C ASP A 16 15.62 29.90 1.31
N ALA A 17 15.83 28.59 1.24
CA ALA A 17 14.96 27.62 1.88
C ALA A 17 15.38 27.47 3.35
N PRO A 18 14.43 27.40 4.30
CA PRO A 18 14.77 27.10 5.68
C PRO A 18 15.43 25.72 5.77
N GLU A 19 16.48 25.63 6.58
CA GLU A 19 17.13 24.36 6.87
C GLU A 19 16.12 23.42 7.56
N PRO A 20 15.97 22.17 7.09
CA PRO A 20 15.11 21.21 7.78
C PRO A 20 15.60 21.01 9.22
N GLU A 21 14.68 21.06 10.19
CA GLU A 21 15.03 21.03 11.61
C GLU A 21 15.86 19.79 11.97
N LYS A 22 15.50 18.61 11.45
CA LYS A 22 16.25 17.34 11.55
C LYS A 22 15.91 16.40 10.38
N PRO A 23 16.87 15.59 9.91
CA PRO A 23 16.56 14.49 8.99
C PRO A 23 15.66 13.46 9.71
N GLY A 24 14.64 12.97 9.00
CA GLY A 24 13.77 11.90 9.49
C GLY A 24 14.50 10.55 9.57
N ARG A 25 13.92 9.59 10.30
CA ARG A 25 14.45 8.22 10.37
C ARG A 25 14.18 7.50 9.05
N VAL A 26 15.23 6.96 8.43
CA VAL A 26 15.12 6.02 7.31
C VAL A 26 14.84 4.63 7.88
N LEU A 27 13.78 3.98 7.38
CA LEU A 27 13.38 2.63 7.78
C LEU A 27 13.63 1.64 6.65
N ASP A 28 14.13 0.46 7.00
CA ASP A 28 14.09 -0.70 6.12
C ASP A 28 12.68 -1.30 6.18
N LEU A 29 11.94 -1.15 5.08
CA LEU A 29 10.56 -1.60 4.99
C LEU A 29 10.44 -3.14 5.02
N MET A 30 11.44 -3.87 4.52
CA MET A 30 11.41 -5.35 4.54
C MET A 30 11.61 -5.86 5.97
N ALA A 31 12.61 -5.33 6.68
CA ALA A 31 12.84 -5.69 8.08
C ALA A 31 11.64 -5.33 8.98
N ALA A 32 11.07 -4.13 8.80
CA ALA A 32 9.89 -3.70 9.56
C ALA A 32 8.65 -4.57 9.28
N LEU A 33 8.49 -5.01 8.04
CA LEU A 33 7.42 -5.94 7.66
C LEU A 33 7.62 -7.32 8.32
N GLU A 34 8.84 -7.86 8.30
CA GLU A 34 9.16 -9.13 8.95
C GLU A 34 8.90 -9.11 10.46
N GLU A 35 9.29 -8.02 11.14
CA GLU A 35 9.02 -7.80 12.56
C GLU A 35 7.50 -7.79 12.84
N SER A 36 6.75 -7.07 12.01
CA SER A 36 5.28 -7.01 12.12
C SER A 36 4.63 -8.38 11.96
N VAL A 37 5.06 -9.16 10.96
CA VAL A 37 4.55 -10.52 10.72
C VAL A 37 4.92 -11.45 11.88
N SER A 38 6.15 -11.37 12.37
CA SER A 38 6.61 -12.16 13.52
C SER A 38 5.79 -11.88 14.78
N ALA A 39 5.57 -10.60 15.10
CA ALA A 39 4.75 -10.17 16.23
C ALA A 39 3.29 -10.65 16.10
N ALA A 40 2.73 -10.63 14.88
CA ALA A 40 1.37 -11.12 14.63
C ALA A 40 1.24 -12.65 14.76
N LYS A 41 2.31 -13.40 14.46
CA LYS A 41 2.37 -14.86 14.59
C LYS A 41 2.57 -15.33 16.03
N ALA A 42 3.33 -14.59 16.84
CA ALA A 42 3.64 -14.96 18.23
C ALA A 42 2.43 -15.41 19.08
N PRO A 43 1.27 -14.72 19.09
CA PRO A 43 0.10 -15.18 19.85
C PRO A 43 -0.63 -16.39 19.23
N ARG A 44 -0.40 -16.69 17.95
CA ARG A 44 -1.08 -17.78 17.21
C ARG A 44 -0.30 -19.10 17.18
N GLY A 45 0.99 -19.07 17.48
CA GLY A 45 1.90 -20.22 17.29
C GLY A 45 2.36 -20.37 15.82
N GLU A 46 3.42 -21.14 15.59
CA GLU A 46 4.02 -21.34 14.26
C GLU A 46 3.07 -21.99 13.24
N ASP A 47 2.14 -22.82 13.69
CA ASP A 47 1.18 -23.57 12.87
C ASP A 47 -0.23 -22.95 12.88
N SER A 48 -0.33 -21.65 12.60
CA SER A 48 -1.65 -21.03 12.45
C SER A 48 -2.28 -21.39 11.10
N ASP A 49 -3.40 -22.13 11.16
CA ASP A 49 -4.15 -22.59 9.98
C ASP A 49 -4.56 -21.40 9.08
N VAL A 50 -4.03 -21.38 7.85
CA VAL A 50 -4.51 -20.49 6.80
C VAL A 50 -5.82 -21.07 6.28
N HIS A 51 -6.95 -20.51 6.71
CA HIS A 51 -8.23 -20.87 6.13
C HIS A 51 -8.30 -20.39 4.68
N ASP A 52 -8.49 -21.34 3.75
CA ASP A 52 -8.82 -21.04 2.37
C ASP A 52 -10.09 -20.17 2.35
N SER A 53 -9.94 -18.92 1.91
CA SER A 53 -11.05 -18.01 1.75
C SER A 53 -11.88 -18.52 0.57
N ARG A 54 -12.89 -19.34 0.89
CA ARG A 54 -13.84 -19.87 -0.10
C ARG A 54 -14.58 -18.73 -0.77
N TRP A 55 -13.96 -18.12 -1.79
CA TRP A 55 -14.59 -17.19 -2.69
C TRP A 55 -15.77 -17.92 -3.31
N ARG A 56 -17.00 -17.56 -2.91
CA ARG A 56 -18.19 -18.18 -3.48
C ARG A 56 -18.27 -17.79 -4.93
N LYS A 57 -18.04 -18.75 -5.84
CA LYS A 57 -18.35 -18.55 -7.26
C LYS A 57 -19.84 -18.26 -7.38
N ALA A 58 -20.19 -17.14 -8.03
CA ALA A 58 -21.57 -16.79 -8.30
C ALA A 58 -22.25 -17.93 -9.08
N PRO A 59 -23.54 -18.25 -8.79
CA PRO A 59 -24.24 -19.30 -9.51
C PRO A 59 -24.40 -18.89 -10.98
N ARG A 60 -23.92 -19.74 -11.89
CA ARG A 60 -24.17 -19.59 -13.33
C ARG A 60 -25.63 -19.98 -13.60
N THR A 61 -26.48 -19.00 -13.87
CA THR A 61 -27.78 -19.23 -14.47
C THR A 61 -27.60 -19.47 -15.98
N GLY A 62 -27.80 -20.71 -16.42
CA GLY A 62 -27.90 -21.09 -17.84
C GLY A 62 -29.31 -21.58 -18.14
N PRO A 63 -29.85 -21.37 -19.35
CA PRO A 63 -31.25 -21.64 -19.63
C PRO A 63 -31.52 -23.15 -19.69
N ALA A 64 -32.59 -23.59 -19.02
CA ALA A 64 -33.09 -24.95 -19.14
C ALA A 64 -33.56 -25.19 -20.58
N ARG A 65 -32.97 -26.18 -21.27
CA ARG A 65 -33.47 -26.63 -22.58
C ARG A 65 -34.81 -27.33 -22.37
N SER A 66 -35.83 -26.91 -23.10
CA SER A 66 -37.14 -27.56 -23.17
C SER A 66 -37.01 -28.93 -23.82
N ALA A 67 -37.54 -29.96 -23.15
CA ALA A 67 -37.82 -31.24 -23.77
C ALA A 67 -39.22 -31.19 -24.39
N VAL A 68 -39.28 -31.34 -25.71
CA VAL A 68 -40.50 -31.52 -26.51
C VAL A 68 -41.09 -32.89 -26.18
N LEU A 69 -42.41 -32.93 -25.96
CA LEU A 69 -43.26 -34.12 -25.92
C LEU A 69 -44.13 -34.13 -27.17
#